data_AF-A0A4Q8M6C8-F1
#
_entry.id   AF-A0A4Q8M6C8-F1
#
_cell.length_a   1.000
_cell.length_b   1.000
_cell.length_c   1.000
_cell.angle_alpha   90.00
_cell.angle_beta   90.00
_cell.angle_gamma   90.00
#
_symmetry.space_group_name_H-M   'P 1'
#
loop_
_entity.id
_entity.type
_entity.pdbx_description
1 polymer ?
#
loop_
_entity_poly.entity_id
_entity_poly.type
_entity_poly.pdbx_seq_one_letter_code
_entity_poly.pdbx_strand_id
1 'polypeptide(L)'
;MVPVEKDNAYQLREHLHLKVIESAHADPFKACFLYFLGLSKDDPSSFDFSALSLYHRCAISGLGVLNETVSSPDVSRLLGQAAKIDSTPRPWVSDVFGVMAVKWLVGRMNDARVAREFENWISGFLAQQAGGDHLNLFEKDIAAYVLNGESSIYASACVPLFLHYRTIRRIDDHQNRMALIGRFMGEFRAQAQGGASTALLSLMVYVFDQVNQDVAAVPPKGWSLDDLLEFLEHIPVGLKRWTWEDAGRTRGAEPVKWPVENEYHVQNLLYFLLGPIFNDIADEVNLQPVGQKNPRIDLYLPSLHTIIEVKYRKDVKKSFQSLIGEIAEDASLYRADAKYKDARIVSILWDCTRATQEHAKFKEGVLKIDGIDGCVVTNAPSTMN
;
A
#
# COMPACT_ATOMS: atom_id res chain seq x y z
N MET A 1 3.93 25.53 21.40
CA MET A 1 4.45 24.83 20.20
C MET A 1 5.53 23.87 20.66
N VAL A 2 5.24 22.57 20.70
CA VAL A 2 6.26 21.54 20.95
C VAL A 2 7.08 21.41 19.67
N PRO A 3 8.42 21.42 19.73
CA PRO A 3 9.24 21.11 18.55
C PRO A 3 8.93 19.66 18.19
N VAL A 4 8.22 19.44 17.10
CA VAL A 4 8.15 18.10 16.50
C VAL A 4 9.59 17.77 16.12
N GLU A 5 10.17 16.73 16.70
CA GLU A 5 11.43 16.17 16.21
C GLU A 5 11.13 15.59 14.82
N LYS A 6 11.33 16.41 13.79
CA LYS A 6 10.97 16.21 12.36
C LYS A 6 11.75 15.08 11.67
N ASP A 7 12.41 14.21 12.43
CA ASP A 7 13.23 13.13 11.89
C ASP A 7 12.40 11.89 11.53
N ASN A 8 11.24 11.69 12.18
CA ASN A 8 10.34 10.59 11.85
C ASN A 8 9.29 11.00 10.80
N ALA A 9 9.35 10.36 9.62
CA ALA A 9 8.43 10.64 8.51
C ALA A 9 6.96 10.38 8.85
N TYR A 10 6.66 9.41 9.72
CA TYR A 10 5.29 9.11 10.16
C TYR A 10 4.73 10.18 11.10
N GLN A 11 5.56 10.71 12.02
CA GLN A 11 5.15 11.83 12.87
C GLN A 11 4.92 13.10 12.04
N LEU A 12 5.76 13.33 11.02
CA LEU A 12 5.53 14.40 10.05
C LEU A 12 4.21 14.19 9.30
N ARG A 13 3.90 12.97 8.87
CA ARG A 13 2.62 12.65 8.23
C ARG A 13 1.43 12.98 9.12
N GLU A 14 1.43 12.53 10.38
CA GLU A 14 0.34 12.86 11.32
C GLU A 14 0.21 14.38 11.52
N HIS A 15 1.34 15.08 11.68
CA HIS A 15 1.32 16.53 11.82
C HIS A 15 0.73 17.24 10.59
N LEU A 16 1.12 16.83 9.38
CA LEU A 16 0.60 17.40 8.14
C LEU A 16 -0.88 17.05 7.95
N HIS A 17 -1.30 15.83 8.27
CA HIS A 17 -2.69 15.39 8.18
C HIS A 17 -3.61 16.22 9.09
N LEU A 18 -3.22 16.41 10.36
CA LEU A 18 -3.97 17.26 11.31
C LEU A 18 -4.08 18.71 10.82
N LYS A 19 -2.97 19.30 10.37
CA LYS A 19 -2.94 20.67 9.80
C LYS A 19 -3.89 20.80 8.61
N VAL A 20 -3.97 19.77 7.79
CA VAL A 20 -4.82 19.74 6.60
C VAL A 20 -6.30 19.63 6.96
N ILE A 21 -6.67 18.77 7.92
CA ILE A 21 -8.04 18.66 8.44
C ILE A 21 -8.49 20.02 9.01
N GLU A 22 -7.69 20.61 9.90
CA GLU A 22 -7.98 21.91 10.52
C GLU A 22 -8.19 23.00 9.46
N SER A 23 -7.33 23.04 8.44
CA SER A 23 -7.42 24.03 7.37
C SER A 23 -8.58 23.81 6.38
N ALA A 24 -9.14 22.61 6.30
CA ALA A 24 -10.17 22.28 5.33
C ALA A 24 -11.59 22.56 5.82
N HIS A 25 -11.81 22.63 7.15
CA HIS A 25 -13.14 22.82 7.73
C HIS A 25 -13.92 24.04 7.21
N ALA A 26 -13.23 25.10 6.80
CA ALA A 26 -13.86 26.34 6.34
C ALA A 26 -13.94 26.47 4.81
N ASP A 27 -13.42 25.50 4.06
CA ASP A 27 -13.28 25.57 2.60
C ASP A 27 -13.93 24.35 1.93
N PRO A 28 -15.09 24.53 1.27
CA PRO A 28 -15.84 23.45 0.63
C PRO A 28 -15.02 22.61 -0.35
N PHE A 29 -14.13 23.24 -1.13
CA PHE A 29 -13.31 22.50 -2.09
C PHE A 29 -12.27 21.65 -1.37
N LYS A 30 -11.58 22.19 -0.36
CA LYS A 30 -10.57 21.44 0.41
C LYS A 30 -11.19 20.27 1.18
N ALA A 31 -12.37 20.46 1.77
CA ALA A 31 -13.10 19.39 2.44
C ALA A 31 -13.46 18.25 1.46
N CYS A 32 -14.02 18.59 0.30
CA CYS A 32 -14.31 17.62 -0.76
C CYS A 32 -13.05 16.94 -1.29
N PHE A 33 -11.94 17.67 -1.41
CA PHE A 33 -10.67 17.14 -1.90
C PHE A 33 -10.06 16.15 -0.92
N LEU A 34 -10.16 16.39 0.39
CA LEU A 34 -9.75 15.41 1.41
C LEU A 34 -10.57 14.13 1.35
N TYR A 35 -11.89 14.27 1.20
CA TYR A 35 -12.79 13.13 1.05
C TYR A 35 -12.48 12.34 -0.22
N PHE A 36 -12.24 13.03 -1.35
CA PHE A 36 -11.82 12.40 -2.62
C PHE A 36 -10.55 11.55 -2.49
N LEU A 37 -9.59 12.02 -1.68
CA LEU A 37 -8.35 11.30 -1.38
C LEU A 37 -8.51 10.20 -0.31
N GLY A 38 -9.68 10.06 0.31
CA GLY A 38 -9.90 9.09 1.39
C GLY A 38 -9.22 9.46 2.72
N LEU A 39 -8.84 10.74 2.89
CA LEU A 39 -8.16 11.25 4.08
C LEU A 39 -9.11 11.80 5.15
N SER A 40 -10.40 11.96 4.80
CA SER A 40 -11.50 12.25 5.72
C SER A 40 -12.58 11.20 5.56
N LYS A 41 -13.21 10.80 6.67
CA LYS A 41 -14.38 9.90 6.70
C LYS A 41 -15.70 10.66 6.81
N ASP A 42 -15.64 11.93 7.17
CA ASP A 42 -16.83 12.76 7.36
C ASP A 42 -17.37 13.21 6.01
N ASP A 43 -18.69 13.15 5.86
CA ASP A 43 -19.38 13.63 4.67
C ASP A 43 -19.09 15.14 4.49
N PRO A 44 -18.54 15.56 3.33
CA PRO A 44 -18.24 16.96 3.10
C PRO A 44 -19.47 17.85 2.92
N SER A 45 -20.70 17.32 2.89
CA SER A 45 -21.96 18.03 2.59
C SER A 45 -22.43 19.08 3.62
N SER A 46 -21.54 19.67 4.42
CA SER A 46 -21.90 20.67 5.45
C SER A 46 -22.13 22.09 4.92
N PHE A 47 -22.08 22.29 3.61
CA PHE A 47 -22.22 23.58 2.95
C PHE A 47 -23.33 23.59 1.90
N ASP A 48 -23.92 24.78 1.65
CA ASP A 48 -24.89 24.96 0.56
C ASP A 48 -24.18 25.04 -0.79
N PHE A 49 -24.25 23.94 -1.55
CA PHE A 49 -23.65 23.85 -2.88
C PHE A 49 -24.16 24.92 -3.84
N SER A 50 -25.44 25.31 -3.75
CA SER A 50 -26.06 26.27 -4.66
C SER A 50 -25.57 27.71 -4.44
N ALA A 51 -25.16 28.03 -3.21
CA ALA A 51 -24.60 29.33 -2.83
C ALA A 51 -23.14 29.52 -3.29
N LEU A 52 -22.47 28.47 -3.75
CA LEU A 52 -21.08 28.54 -4.21
C LEU A 52 -20.95 29.24 -5.57
N SER A 53 -19.80 29.89 -5.77
CA SER A 53 -19.44 30.44 -7.08
C SER A 53 -19.47 29.34 -8.14
N LEU A 54 -19.78 29.71 -9.40
CA LEU A 54 -19.81 28.76 -10.51
C LEU A 54 -18.50 27.97 -10.63
N TYR A 55 -17.35 28.63 -10.41
CA TYR A 55 -16.04 27.98 -10.41
C TYR A 55 -15.95 26.87 -9.35
N HIS A 56 -16.29 27.17 -8.09
CA HIS A 56 -16.24 26.18 -7.01
C HIS A 56 -17.23 25.03 -7.23
N ARG A 57 -18.44 25.30 -7.74
CA ARG A 57 -19.40 24.25 -8.10
C ARG A 57 -18.83 23.30 -9.15
N CYS A 58 -18.20 23.83 -10.21
CA CYS A 58 -17.53 23.02 -11.24
C CYS A 58 -16.35 22.23 -10.67
N ALA A 59 -15.49 22.85 -9.86
CA ALA A 59 -14.32 22.19 -9.27
C ALA A 59 -14.73 21.05 -8.33
N ILE A 60 -15.71 21.26 -7.45
CA ILE A 60 -16.22 20.23 -6.53
C ILE A 60 -16.91 19.10 -7.30
N SER A 61 -17.77 19.44 -8.27
CA SER A 61 -18.38 18.43 -9.16
C SER A 61 -17.30 17.61 -9.87
N GLY A 62 -16.18 18.25 -10.22
CA GLY A 62 -14.94 17.70 -10.75
C GLY A 62 -14.30 16.57 -9.95
N LEU A 63 -14.52 16.53 -8.64
CA LEU A 63 -14.04 15.46 -7.77
C LEU A 63 -14.95 14.24 -7.77
N GLY A 64 -16.24 14.42 -8.09
CA GLY A 64 -17.22 13.32 -8.16
C GLY A 64 -17.55 12.69 -6.80
N VAL A 65 -17.42 13.46 -5.73
CA VAL A 65 -17.68 13.00 -4.35
C VAL A 65 -19.07 13.36 -3.82
N LEU A 66 -19.78 14.24 -4.53
CA LEU A 66 -21.13 14.71 -4.20
C LEU A 66 -22.12 14.24 -5.28
N ASN A 67 -23.40 14.18 -4.91
CA ASN A 67 -24.49 13.85 -5.84
C ASN A 67 -24.90 15.06 -6.69
N GLU A 68 -24.62 16.28 -6.23
CA GLU A 68 -24.88 17.52 -6.94
C GLU A 68 -24.05 17.61 -8.21
N THR A 69 -24.71 17.95 -9.32
CA THR A 69 -24.07 18.03 -10.64
C THR A 69 -24.17 19.44 -11.22
N VAL A 70 -23.19 19.81 -12.03
CA VAL A 70 -23.23 21.03 -12.86
C VAL A 70 -23.56 20.68 -14.30
N SER A 71 -24.43 21.48 -14.92
CA SER A 71 -24.89 21.27 -16.29
C SER A 71 -23.84 21.66 -17.34
N SER A 72 -23.90 21.10 -18.56
CA SER A 72 -23.00 21.52 -19.66
C SER A 72 -23.04 23.01 -19.98
N PRO A 73 -24.21 23.67 -20.02
CA PRO A 73 -24.30 25.12 -20.19
C PRO A 73 -23.57 25.91 -19.09
N ASP A 74 -23.63 25.44 -17.85
CA ASP A 74 -22.92 26.06 -16.72
C ASP A 74 -21.40 25.93 -16.88
N VAL A 75 -20.91 24.75 -17.30
CA VAL A 75 -19.49 24.54 -17.58
C VAL A 75 -19.04 25.45 -18.72
N SER A 76 -19.74 25.46 -19.87
CA SER A 76 -19.43 26.38 -20.98
C SER A 76 -19.44 27.85 -20.54
N ARG A 77 -20.36 28.24 -19.67
CA ARG A 77 -20.41 29.60 -19.10
C ARG A 77 -19.17 29.93 -18.26
N LEU A 78 -18.62 28.97 -17.51
CA LEU A 78 -17.36 29.15 -16.78
C LEU A 78 -16.20 29.31 -17.75
N LEU A 79 -16.09 28.42 -18.74
CA LEU A 79 -15.00 28.39 -19.71
C LEU A 79 -14.97 29.63 -20.62
N GLY A 80 -16.11 30.31 -20.79
CA GLY A 80 -16.21 31.60 -21.48
C GLY A 80 -15.78 32.82 -20.65
N GLN A 81 -15.43 32.68 -19.37
CA GLN A 81 -15.01 33.82 -18.53
C GLN A 81 -13.55 34.16 -18.75
N ALA A 82 -13.26 35.46 -18.86
CA ALA A 82 -11.89 35.97 -18.95
C ALA A 82 -11.09 35.67 -17.67
N ALA A 83 -9.81 35.33 -17.81
CA ALA A 83 -8.91 35.04 -16.69
C ALA A 83 -8.62 36.26 -15.78
N LYS A 84 -8.87 37.48 -16.27
CA LYS A 84 -8.74 38.72 -15.51
C LYS A 84 -9.95 39.63 -15.76
N ILE A 85 -10.36 40.37 -14.75
CA ILE A 85 -11.33 41.47 -14.86
C ILE A 85 -10.63 42.70 -14.30
N ASP A 86 -10.52 43.76 -15.10
CA ASP A 86 -9.83 45.00 -14.73
C ASP A 86 -8.43 44.74 -14.13
N SER A 87 -7.67 43.88 -14.80
CA SER A 87 -6.34 43.39 -14.37
C SER A 87 -6.30 42.52 -13.10
N THR A 88 -7.42 42.34 -12.41
CA THR A 88 -7.53 41.46 -11.23
C THR A 88 -7.66 40.01 -11.68
N PRO A 89 -6.74 39.10 -11.26
CA PRO A 89 -6.82 37.69 -11.61
C PRO A 89 -8.05 37.03 -10.98
N ARG A 90 -8.70 36.15 -11.75
CA ARG A 90 -9.80 35.33 -11.26
C ARG A 90 -9.28 34.17 -10.40
N PRO A 91 -10.11 33.57 -9.52
CA PRO A 91 -9.65 32.53 -8.58
C PRO A 91 -8.91 31.35 -9.24
N TRP A 92 -9.38 30.91 -10.40
CA TRP A 92 -8.77 29.79 -11.15
C TRP A 92 -7.38 30.08 -11.71
N VAL A 93 -6.95 31.34 -11.77
CA VAL A 93 -5.61 31.69 -12.26
C VAL A 93 -4.52 31.18 -11.32
N SER A 94 -4.79 31.14 -10.02
CA SER A 94 -3.86 30.66 -8.99
C SER A 94 -4.18 29.26 -8.45
N ASP A 95 -5.37 28.73 -8.73
CA ASP A 95 -5.84 27.46 -8.19
C ASP A 95 -5.72 26.31 -9.20
N VAL A 96 -4.52 25.75 -9.32
CA VAL A 96 -4.25 24.63 -10.23
C VAL A 96 -4.98 23.34 -9.87
N PHE A 97 -5.32 23.15 -8.58
CA PHE A 97 -6.02 21.95 -8.11
C PHE A 97 -7.51 21.99 -8.48
N GLY A 98 -8.17 23.14 -8.32
CA GLY A 98 -9.53 23.33 -8.78
C GLY A 98 -9.62 23.24 -10.31
N VAL A 99 -8.66 23.80 -11.06
CA VAL A 99 -8.59 23.66 -12.52
C VAL A 99 -8.40 22.20 -12.94
N MET A 100 -7.58 21.43 -12.23
CA MET A 100 -7.44 19.99 -12.45
C MET A 100 -8.77 19.24 -12.24
N ALA A 101 -9.51 19.58 -11.18
CA ALA A 101 -10.82 18.98 -10.95
C ALA A 101 -11.82 19.35 -12.07
N VAL A 102 -11.77 20.59 -12.57
CA VAL A 102 -12.57 21.00 -13.75
C VAL A 102 -12.19 20.18 -14.98
N LYS A 103 -10.91 19.87 -15.22
CA LYS A 103 -10.50 18.95 -16.30
C LYS A 103 -11.20 17.59 -16.19
N TRP A 104 -11.27 17.03 -14.98
CA TRP A 104 -11.95 15.76 -14.74
C TRP A 104 -13.47 15.84 -14.89
N LEU A 105 -14.08 17.00 -14.56
CA LEU A 105 -15.49 17.25 -14.87
C LEU A 105 -15.71 17.20 -16.39
N VAL A 106 -14.95 17.98 -17.14
CA VAL A 106 -15.04 18.04 -18.61
C VAL A 106 -14.83 16.67 -19.23
N GLY A 107 -13.84 15.90 -18.76
CA GLY A 107 -13.59 14.54 -19.24
C GLY A 107 -14.77 13.59 -19.03
N ARG A 108 -15.47 13.68 -17.89
CA ARG A 108 -16.64 12.84 -17.58
C ARG A 108 -17.89 13.20 -18.38
N MET A 109 -18.00 14.45 -18.84
CA MET A 109 -19.15 14.89 -19.64
C MET A 109 -19.14 14.31 -21.06
N ASN A 110 -17.97 13.87 -21.54
CA ASN A 110 -17.78 13.27 -22.86
C ASN A 110 -18.36 14.15 -24.01
N ASP A 111 -18.22 15.46 -23.88
CA ASP A 111 -18.68 16.45 -24.85
C ASP A 111 -17.48 17.11 -25.54
N ALA A 112 -17.30 16.81 -26.83
CA ALA A 112 -16.18 17.31 -27.62
C ALA A 112 -16.14 18.85 -27.76
N ARG A 113 -17.30 19.51 -27.69
CA ARG A 113 -17.37 20.97 -27.72
C ARG A 113 -16.86 21.55 -26.41
N VAL A 114 -17.34 21.05 -25.28
CA VAL A 114 -16.89 21.50 -23.94
C VAL A 114 -15.41 21.20 -23.73
N ALA A 115 -14.92 20.06 -24.22
CA ALA A 115 -13.50 19.73 -24.23
C ALA A 115 -12.66 20.78 -24.98
N ARG A 116 -13.11 21.22 -26.16
CA ARG A 116 -12.41 22.28 -26.93
C ARG A 116 -12.47 23.64 -26.25
N GLU A 117 -13.61 23.98 -25.64
CA GLU A 117 -13.76 25.19 -24.84
C GLU A 117 -12.79 25.19 -23.65
N PHE A 118 -12.58 24.03 -23.02
CA PHE A 118 -11.64 23.88 -21.91
C PHE A 118 -10.19 24.08 -22.35
N GLU A 119 -9.77 23.46 -23.45
CA GLU A 119 -8.42 23.62 -23.99
C GLU A 119 -8.11 25.10 -24.32
N ASN A 120 -9.07 25.80 -24.94
CA ASN A 120 -8.95 27.24 -25.20
C ASN A 120 -8.91 28.07 -23.91
N TRP A 121 -9.65 27.66 -22.88
CA TRP A 121 -9.69 28.36 -21.60
C TRP A 121 -8.35 28.25 -20.87
N ILE A 122 -7.77 27.05 -20.76
CA ILE A 122 -6.48 26.84 -20.08
C ILE A 122 -5.31 27.43 -20.87
N SER A 123 -5.35 27.43 -22.20
CA SER A 123 -4.29 28.04 -23.02
C SER A 123 -4.18 29.55 -22.81
N GLY A 124 -5.28 30.20 -22.40
CA GLY A 124 -5.34 31.64 -22.16
C GLY A 124 -4.66 32.13 -20.88
N PHE A 125 -4.44 31.27 -19.88
CA PHE A 125 -3.80 31.69 -18.62
C PHE A 125 -2.81 30.68 -18.05
N LEU A 126 -3.10 29.38 -18.12
CA LEU A 126 -2.36 28.36 -17.39
C LEU A 126 -0.95 28.15 -17.96
N ALA A 127 -0.81 28.23 -19.29
CA ALA A 127 0.50 28.20 -19.95
C ALA A 127 1.43 29.33 -19.47
N GLN A 128 0.87 30.54 -19.26
CA GLN A 128 1.63 31.67 -18.73
C GLN A 128 2.00 31.45 -17.25
N GLN A 129 1.10 30.89 -16.44
CA GLN A 129 1.37 30.61 -15.03
C GLN A 129 2.44 29.52 -14.85
N ALA A 130 2.38 28.47 -15.66
CA ALA A 130 3.35 27.38 -15.64
C ALA A 130 4.77 27.84 -15.98
N GLY A 131 4.91 28.81 -16.89
CA GLY A 131 6.20 29.42 -17.25
C GLY A 131 6.72 30.48 -16.28
N GLY A 132 5.90 30.96 -15.34
CA GLY A 132 6.28 31.99 -14.38
C GLY A 132 6.78 31.44 -13.04
N ASP A 133 7.02 32.34 -12.08
CA ASP A 133 7.50 32.00 -10.72
C ASP A 133 6.38 31.98 -9.67
N HIS A 134 5.12 32.10 -10.09
CA HIS A 134 3.96 32.14 -9.18
C HIS A 134 3.56 30.77 -8.65
N LEU A 135 3.88 29.70 -9.40
CA LEU A 135 3.58 28.32 -9.04
C LEU A 135 4.82 27.65 -8.46
N ASN A 136 4.64 26.91 -7.37
CA ASN A 136 5.70 26.05 -6.86
C ASN A 136 5.92 24.82 -7.79
N LEU A 137 6.97 24.05 -7.51
CA LEU A 137 7.36 22.86 -8.29
C LEU A 137 6.18 21.91 -8.54
N PHE A 138 5.40 21.60 -7.50
CA PHE A 138 4.30 20.65 -7.57
C PHE A 138 3.11 21.22 -8.34
N GLU A 139 2.83 22.51 -8.15
CA GLU A 139 1.77 23.21 -8.88
C GLU A 139 2.09 23.33 -10.38
N LYS A 140 3.37 23.51 -10.74
CA LYS A 140 3.82 23.45 -12.13
C LYS A 140 3.60 22.07 -12.76
N ASP A 141 3.83 20.99 -12.02
CA ASP A 141 3.57 19.64 -12.49
C ASP A 141 2.07 19.35 -12.65
N ILE A 142 1.22 19.82 -11.74
CA ILE A 142 -0.24 19.74 -11.89
C ILE A 142 -0.68 20.56 -13.12
N ALA A 143 -0.15 21.77 -13.31
CA ALA A 143 -0.42 22.57 -14.50
C ALA A 143 0.02 21.87 -15.79
N ALA A 144 1.19 21.22 -15.79
CA ALA A 144 1.67 20.43 -16.91
C ALA A 144 0.75 19.24 -17.20
N TYR A 145 0.26 18.52 -16.18
CA TYR A 145 -0.75 17.48 -16.35
C TYR A 145 -2.05 18.05 -16.97
N VAL A 146 -2.50 19.21 -16.51
CA VAL A 146 -3.72 19.83 -17.04
C VAL A 146 -3.55 20.20 -18.52
N LEU A 147 -2.41 20.78 -18.89
CA LEU A 147 -2.11 21.25 -20.25
C LEU A 147 -1.84 20.10 -21.24
N ASN A 148 -1.00 19.14 -20.89
CA ASN A 148 -0.49 18.14 -21.85
C ASN A 148 -0.95 16.70 -21.56
N GLY A 149 -1.72 16.50 -20.50
CA GLY A 149 -2.26 15.18 -20.12
C GLY A 149 -1.16 14.15 -19.86
N GLU A 150 -1.22 13.04 -20.58
CA GLU A 150 -0.35 11.86 -20.39
C GLU A 150 1.08 12.06 -20.90
N SER A 151 1.32 13.05 -21.77
CA SER A 151 2.64 13.29 -22.38
C SER A 151 3.58 14.13 -21.50
N SER A 152 3.15 14.54 -20.32
CA SER A 152 3.92 15.43 -19.45
C SER A 152 5.12 14.74 -18.80
N ILE A 153 6.24 15.47 -18.75
CA ILE A 153 7.40 15.16 -17.91
C ILE A 153 7.23 15.95 -16.60
N TYR A 154 7.32 15.26 -15.47
CA TYR A 154 7.15 15.86 -14.15
C TYR A 154 8.48 16.08 -13.46
N ALA A 155 8.63 17.23 -12.82
CA ALA A 155 9.83 17.58 -12.09
C ALA A 155 9.83 17.05 -10.65
N SER A 156 8.67 16.94 -10.01
CA SER A 156 8.44 16.28 -8.72
C SER A 156 8.16 14.78 -8.86
N ALA A 157 8.38 14.04 -7.79
CA ALA A 157 7.93 12.66 -7.68
C ALA A 157 6.50 12.53 -7.14
N CYS A 158 6.05 13.51 -6.36
CA CYS A 158 4.72 13.52 -5.75
C CYS A 158 3.57 13.43 -6.77
N VAL A 159 3.59 14.26 -7.82
CA VAL A 159 2.51 14.30 -8.83
C VAL A 159 2.41 13.01 -9.66
N PRO A 160 3.48 12.46 -10.26
CA PRO A 160 3.36 11.20 -11.00
C PRO A 160 2.90 10.03 -10.12
N LEU A 161 3.37 9.94 -8.87
CA LEU A 161 2.90 8.91 -7.93
C LEU A 161 1.42 9.08 -7.58
N PHE A 162 0.97 10.31 -7.35
CA PHE A 162 -0.45 10.60 -7.15
C PHE A 162 -1.31 10.12 -8.32
N LEU A 163 -0.92 10.46 -9.56
CA LEU A 163 -1.62 10.04 -10.77
C LEU A 163 -1.62 8.52 -10.94
N HIS A 164 -0.53 7.86 -10.55
CA HIS A 164 -0.41 6.41 -10.54
C HIS A 164 -1.37 5.74 -9.57
N TYR A 165 -1.35 6.12 -8.29
CA TYR A 165 -2.21 5.52 -7.29
C TYR A 165 -3.69 5.85 -7.49
N ARG A 166 -4.01 6.95 -8.19
CA ARG A 166 -5.39 7.25 -8.62
C ARG A 166 -5.79 6.56 -9.91
N THR A 167 -4.94 5.70 -10.48
CA THR A 167 -5.17 4.98 -11.75
C THR A 167 -5.39 5.89 -12.96
N ILE A 168 -4.98 7.16 -12.86
CA ILE A 168 -5.07 8.14 -13.94
C ILE A 168 -3.94 7.93 -14.94
N ARG A 169 -2.72 7.67 -14.45
CA ARG A 169 -1.55 7.39 -15.29
C ARG A 169 -0.67 6.33 -14.65
N ARG A 170 -0.62 5.13 -15.24
CA ARG A 170 0.18 4.03 -14.68
C ARG A 170 1.68 4.26 -14.88
N ILE A 171 2.46 3.79 -13.90
CA ILE A 171 3.91 3.68 -13.96
C ILE A 171 4.20 2.18 -13.98
N ASP A 172 4.38 1.63 -15.17
CA ASP A 172 4.51 0.18 -15.35
C ASP A 172 5.93 -0.31 -15.01
N ASP A 173 6.94 0.55 -15.19
CA ASP A 173 8.32 0.25 -14.84
C ASP A 173 8.52 0.31 -13.32
N HIS A 174 8.79 -0.85 -12.72
CA HIS A 174 9.00 -0.99 -11.28
C HIS A 174 10.25 -0.22 -10.78
N GLN A 175 11.36 -0.22 -11.53
CA GLN A 175 12.57 0.49 -11.13
C GLN A 175 12.36 2.01 -11.11
N ASN A 176 11.66 2.53 -12.12
CA ASN A 176 11.25 3.91 -12.18
C ASN A 176 10.29 4.26 -11.02
N ARG A 177 9.33 3.38 -10.71
CA ARG A 177 8.43 3.56 -9.57
C ARG A 177 9.20 3.65 -8.26
N MET A 178 10.13 2.72 -8.00
CA MET A 178 10.97 2.74 -6.81
C MET A 178 11.86 3.99 -6.73
N ALA A 179 12.41 4.46 -7.85
CA ALA A 179 13.19 5.69 -7.91
C ALA A 179 12.35 6.94 -7.57
N LEU A 180 11.12 7.01 -8.08
CA LEU A 180 10.18 8.08 -7.74
C LEU A 180 9.81 8.04 -6.25
N ILE A 181 9.57 6.85 -5.68
CA ILE A 181 9.30 6.71 -4.25
C ILE A 181 10.46 7.24 -3.41
N GLY A 182 11.70 6.85 -3.72
CA GLY A 182 12.88 7.34 -3.02
C GLY A 182 12.99 8.87 -3.05
N ARG A 183 12.73 9.48 -4.21
CA ARG A 183 12.70 10.94 -4.37
C ARG A 183 11.56 11.60 -3.60
N PHE A 184 10.36 11.03 -3.65
CA PHE A 184 9.19 11.53 -2.95
C PHE A 184 9.42 11.63 -1.44
N MET A 185 10.09 10.65 -0.84
CA MET A 185 10.40 10.72 0.61
C MET A 185 11.28 11.93 0.97
N GLY A 186 12.17 12.34 0.07
CA GLY A 186 12.94 13.59 0.20
C GLY A 186 12.05 14.83 0.09
N GLU A 187 11.17 14.87 -0.92
CA GLU A 187 10.21 15.96 -1.13
C GLU A 187 9.24 16.12 0.05
N PHE A 188 8.79 15.01 0.62
CA PHE A 188 7.87 14.98 1.77
C PHE A 188 8.52 15.56 3.03
N ARG A 189 9.76 15.14 3.34
CA ARG A 189 10.51 15.67 4.49
C ARG A 189 10.82 17.15 4.35
N ALA A 190 11.07 17.64 3.13
CA ALA A 190 11.28 19.06 2.88
C ALA A 190 10.07 19.93 3.26
N GLN A 191 8.84 19.38 3.21
CA GLN A 191 7.64 20.12 3.63
C GLN A 191 7.58 20.41 5.13
N ALA A 192 8.37 19.70 5.95
CA ALA A 192 8.47 20.01 7.37
C ALA A 192 8.97 21.45 7.62
N GLN A 193 9.57 22.11 6.62
CA GLN A 193 10.09 23.48 6.72
C GLN A 193 9.24 24.53 5.98
N GLY A 194 8.12 24.16 5.33
CA GLY A 194 7.46 24.98 4.31
C GLY A 194 6.02 25.46 4.60
N GLY A 195 5.59 26.45 3.83
CA GLY A 195 4.23 27.02 3.78
C GLY A 195 3.39 26.52 2.60
N ALA A 196 3.39 25.20 2.33
CA ALA A 196 2.63 24.60 1.24
C ALA A 196 1.11 24.79 1.40
N SER A 197 0.41 24.83 0.26
CA SER A 197 -1.05 24.93 0.22
C SER A 197 -1.70 23.67 0.80
N THR A 198 -2.90 23.82 1.38
CA THR A 198 -3.65 22.69 1.96
C THR A 198 -3.85 21.57 0.96
N ALA A 199 -4.19 21.88 -0.29
CA ALA A 199 -4.40 20.87 -1.34
C ALA A 199 -3.12 20.08 -1.66
N LEU A 200 -1.96 20.76 -1.72
CA LEU A 200 -0.68 20.09 -1.91
C LEU A 200 -0.34 19.17 -0.73
N LEU A 201 -0.56 19.65 0.50
CA LEU A 201 -0.34 18.83 1.70
C LEU A 201 -1.27 17.63 1.74
N SER A 202 -2.55 17.77 1.35
CA SER A 202 -3.49 16.64 1.21
C SER A 202 -2.95 15.60 0.23
N LEU A 203 -2.50 16.04 -0.94
CA LEU A 203 -1.95 15.16 -1.98
C LEU A 203 -0.70 14.43 -1.46
N MET A 204 0.20 15.13 -0.76
CA MET A 204 1.41 14.54 -0.19
C MET A 204 1.13 13.52 0.91
N VAL A 205 0.17 13.78 1.81
CA VAL A 205 -0.26 12.80 2.82
C VAL A 205 -0.84 11.56 2.15
N TYR A 206 -1.70 11.75 1.14
CA TYR A 206 -2.24 10.64 0.35
C TYR A 206 -1.14 9.80 -0.30
N VAL A 207 -0.19 10.44 -1.01
CA VAL A 207 0.92 9.73 -1.66
C VAL A 207 1.78 9.01 -0.64
N PHE A 208 2.05 9.61 0.53
CA PHE A 208 2.79 8.95 1.60
C PHE A 208 2.10 7.68 2.09
N ASP A 209 0.78 7.71 2.30
CA ASP A 209 0.02 6.53 2.71
C ASP A 209 0.06 5.42 1.67
N GLN A 210 -0.05 5.76 0.38
CA GLN A 210 0.02 4.80 -0.72
C GLN A 210 1.42 4.23 -0.89
N VAL A 211 2.46 5.07 -0.80
CA VAL A 211 3.86 4.65 -0.86
C VAL A 211 4.22 3.69 0.27
N ASN A 212 3.75 3.96 1.50
CA ASN A 212 4.00 3.03 2.60
C ASN A 212 3.29 1.70 2.42
N GLN A 213 2.14 1.67 1.73
CA GLN A 213 1.50 0.42 1.34
C GLN A 213 2.29 -0.31 0.24
N ASP A 214 2.91 0.42 -0.70
CA ASP A 214 3.71 -0.15 -1.82
C ASP A 214 5.12 -0.61 -1.40
N VAL A 215 5.69 -0.09 -0.29
CA VAL A 215 7.11 -0.32 0.10
C VAL A 215 7.31 -1.06 1.43
N ALA A 216 6.27 -1.30 2.22
CA ALA A 216 6.44 -2.00 3.48
C ALA A 216 6.94 -3.45 3.26
N ALA A 217 8.10 -3.80 3.85
CA ALA A 217 8.63 -5.18 3.85
C ALA A 217 7.74 -6.18 4.61
N VAL A 218 6.91 -5.65 5.51
CA VAL A 218 5.81 -6.34 6.20
C VAL A 218 4.64 -5.36 6.14
N PRO A 219 3.84 -5.38 5.07
CA PRO A 219 2.71 -4.46 4.96
C PRO A 219 1.73 -4.71 6.11
N PRO A 220 1.23 -3.68 6.82
CA PRO A 220 0.35 -3.89 7.97
C PRO A 220 -1.00 -4.53 7.57
N LYS A 221 -1.34 -4.51 6.27
CA LYS A 221 -2.49 -5.18 5.64
C LYS A 221 -2.18 -5.49 4.18
N GLY A 222 -2.82 -6.52 3.62
CA GLY A 222 -2.84 -6.74 2.17
C GLY A 222 -1.61 -7.44 1.60
N TRP A 223 -1.03 -8.40 2.34
CA TRP A 223 0.06 -9.23 1.84
C TRP A 223 -0.36 -9.95 0.56
N SER A 224 0.59 -10.14 -0.34
CA SER A 224 0.53 -11.14 -1.40
C SER A 224 1.15 -12.47 -0.92
N LEU A 225 1.10 -13.50 -1.76
CA LEU A 225 1.84 -14.73 -1.50
C LEU A 225 3.36 -14.48 -1.47
N ASP A 226 3.86 -13.61 -2.35
CA ASP A 226 5.29 -13.33 -2.46
C ASP A 226 5.82 -12.64 -1.19
N ASP A 227 5.06 -11.69 -0.62
CA ASP A 227 5.38 -11.05 0.65
C ASP A 227 5.45 -12.07 1.80
N LEU A 228 4.53 -13.05 1.80
CA LEU A 228 4.54 -14.15 2.77
C LEU A 228 5.80 -14.99 2.65
N LEU A 229 6.16 -15.40 1.43
CA LEU A 229 7.34 -16.21 1.18
C LEU A 229 8.62 -15.45 1.54
N GLU A 230 8.73 -14.18 1.15
CA GLU A 230 9.88 -13.35 1.48
C GLU A 230 10.06 -13.23 2.99
N PHE A 231 9.00 -12.94 3.75
CA PHE A 231 9.06 -12.87 5.20
C PHE A 231 9.50 -14.19 5.84
N LEU A 232 8.91 -15.30 5.41
CA LEU A 232 9.23 -16.63 5.93
C LEU A 232 10.69 -17.02 5.64
N GLU A 233 11.19 -16.70 4.45
CA GLU A 233 12.60 -16.93 4.08
C GLU A 233 13.58 -16.08 4.90
N HIS A 234 13.13 -14.95 5.47
CA HIS A 234 13.94 -14.07 6.31
C HIS A 234 13.94 -14.43 7.81
N ILE A 235 13.08 -15.37 8.27
CA ILE A 235 13.05 -15.86 9.67
C ILE A 235 14.44 -16.22 10.22
N PRO A 236 15.35 -16.89 9.48
CA PRO A 236 16.69 -17.23 9.97
C PRO A 236 17.51 -16.05 10.50
N VAL A 237 17.24 -14.82 10.03
CA VAL A 237 17.90 -13.61 10.53
C VAL A 237 17.57 -13.38 12.02
N GLY A 238 16.31 -13.54 12.40
CA GLY A 238 15.85 -13.41 13.79
C GLY A 238 16.39 -14.52 14.70
N LEU A 239 16.56 -15.72 14.15
CA LEU A 239 17.11 -16.88 14.87
C LEU A 239 18.55 -16.68 15.34
N LYS A 240 19.28 -15.67 14.84
CA LYS A 240 20.61 -15.29 15.36
C LYS A 240 20.61 -14.88 16.84
N ARG A 241 19.45 -14.47 17.37
CA ARG A 241 19.26 -14.10 18.79
C ARG A 241 18.45 -15.15 19.55
N TRP A 242 18.37 -16.38 19.05
CA TRP A 242 17.68 -17.48 19.72
C TRP A 242 18.30 -17.80 21.08
N THR A 243 17.46 -17.91 22.10
CA THR A 243 17.91 -18.13 23.48
C THR A 243 18.27 -19.59 23.70
N TRP A 244 19.56 -19.85 23.90
CA TRP A 244 20.09 -21.16 24.28
C TRP A 244 21.31 -20.96 25.18
N GLU A 245 21.13 -21.17 26.48
CA GLU A 245 22.12 -20.89 27.51
C GLU A 245 22.48 -22.16 28.28
N ASP A 246 23.77 -22.41 28.49
CA ASP A 246 24.24 -23.51 29.35
C ASP A 246 24.45 -23.08 30.81
N ALA A 247 24.54 -21.77 31.05
CA ALA A 247 24.57 -21.16 32.37
C ALA A 247 23.86 -19.81 32.33
N GLY A 248 23.27 -19.39 33.46
CA GLY A 248 22.59 -18.11 33.54
C GLY A 248 23.53 -16.93 33.29
N ARG A 249 23.07 -15.97 32.47
CA ARG A 249 23.86 -14.80 32.07
C ARG A 249 24.01 -13.72 33.14
N THR A 250 23.28 -13.84 34.25
CA THR A 250 23.35 -12.92 35.38
C THR A 250 23.47 -13.69 36.69
N ARG A 251 24.00 -13.02 37.73
CA ARG A 251 24.26 -13.65 39.02
C ARG A 251 22.97 -14.23 39.62
N GLY A 252 22.92 -15.56 39.75
CA GLY A 252 21.79 -16.27 40.32
C GLY A 252 20.62 -16.54 39.35
N ALA A 253 20.78 -16.25 38.06
CA ALA A 253 19.80 -16.65 37.05
C ALA A 253 19.99 -18.12 36.64
N GLU A 254 18.89 -18.80 36.39
CA GLU A 254 18.89 -20.11 35.73
C GLU A 254 19.11 -19.94 34.22
N PRO A 255 19.80 -20.89 33.56
CA PRO A 255 19.95 -20.89 32.11
C PRO A 255 18.58 -21.02 31.42
N VAL A 256 18.36 -20.22 30.37
CA VAL A 256 17.15 -20.32 29.55
C VAL A 256 17.47 -20.97 28.20
N LYS A 257 16.62 -21.91 27.78
CA LYS A 257 16.65 -22.51 26.45
C LYS A 257 15.26 -22.42 25.83
N TRP A 258 15.18 -22.09 24.55
CA TRP A 258 13.94 -22.14 23.77
C TRP A 258 13.97 -23.40 22.88
N PRO A 259 13.36 -24.52 23.32
CA PRO A 259 13.46 -25.78 22.59
C PRO A 259 12.43 -25.88 21.45
N VAL A 260 12.89 -26.37 20.29
CA VAL A 260 12.04 -26.75 19.14
C VAL A 260 12.24 -28.24 18.88
N GLU A 261 11.26 -29.05 19.29
CA GLU A 261 11.42 -30.52 19.37
C GLU A 261 10.52 -31.29 18.40
N ASN A 262 9.53 -30.60 17.83
CA ASN A 262 8.49 -31.18 16.98
C ASN A 262 7.81 -30.09 16.12
N GLU A 263 6.87 -30.51 15.28
CA GLU A 263 6.10 -29.65 14.36
C GLU A 263 5.27 -28.59 15.11
N TYR A 264 4.65 -28.96 16.24
CA TYR A 264 3.86 -28.04 17.06
C TYR A 264 4.68 -26.85 17.59
N HIS A 265 5.93 -27.05 17.96
CA HIS A 265 6.78 -25.94 18.42
C HIS A 265 7.09 -24.97 17.28
N VAL A 266 7.23 -25.48 16.06
CA VAL A 266 7.43 -24.66 14.85
C VAL A 266 6.13 -23.92 14.50
N GLN A 267 4.98 -24.59 14.58
CA GLN A 267 3.66 -23.97 14.40
C GLN A 267 3.45 -22.81 15.38
N ASN A 268 3.75 -23.01 16.67
CA ASN A 268 3.66 -21.96 17.70
C ASN A 268 4.58 -20.76 17.40
N LEU A 269 5.82 -21.02 16.94
CA LEU A 269 6.75 -19.96 16.54
C LEU A 269 6.20 -19.17 15.34
N LEU A 270 5.68 -19.86 14.33
CA LEU A 270 5.09 -19.21 13.16
C LEU A 270 3.84 -18.40 13.53
N TYR A 271 2.97 -18.93 14.38
CA TYR A 271 1.82 -18.18 14.89
C TYR A 271 2.26 -16.92 15.64
N PHE A 272 3.28 -17.01 16.50
CA PHE A 272 3.84 -15.84 17.20
C PHE A 272 4.36 -14.77 16.24
N LEU A 273 4.97 -15.17 15.13
CA LEU A 273 5.51 -14.24 14.12
C LEU A 273 4.42 -13.64 13.21
N LEU A 274 3.41 -14.45 12.84
CA LEU A 274 2.39 -14.09 11.85
C LEU A 274 1.14 -13.47 12.46
N GLY A 275 0.76 -13.84 13.69
CA GLY A 275 -0.44 -13.32 14.35
C GLY A 275 -0.54 -11.79 14.46
N PRO A 276 0.56 -11.05 14.71
CA PRO A 276 0.55 -9.58 14.68
C PRO A 276 0.28 -8.98 13.28
N ILE A 277 0.47 -9.76 12.22
CA ILE A 277 0.31 -9.35 10.82
C ILE A 277 -1.07 -9.77 10.31
N PHE A 278 -1.48 -11.00 10.62
CA PHE A 278 -2.72 -11.62 10.19
C PHE A 278 -3.64 -11.83 11.40
N ASN A 279 -4.46 -10.82 11.71
CA ASN A 279 -5.41 -10.88 12.83
C ASN A 279 -6.48 -11.98 12.67
N ASP A 280 -6.59 -12.57 11.48
CA ASP A 280 -7.53 -13.63 11.13
C ASP A 280 -6.86 -15.02 11.02
N ILE A 281 -5.58 -15.15 11.37
CA ILE A 281 -4.90 -16.45 11.39
C ILE A 281 -5.71 -17.46 12.23
N ALA A 282 -5.87 -18.66 11.69
CA ALA A 282 -6.50 -19.78 12.36
C ALA A 282 -5.51 -20.93 12.49
N ASP A 283 -5.40 -21.50 13.68
CA ASP A 283 -4.58 -22.67 13.98
C ASP A 283 -5.43 -23.95 14.11
N GLU A 284 -4.81 -25.09 13.78
CA GLU A 284 -5.39 -26.43 13.96
C GLU A 284 -6.81 -26.61 13.38
N VAL A 285 -7.01 -26.18 12.13
CA VAL A 285 -8.34 -26.24 11.49
C VAL A 285 -8.66 -27.67 11.05
N ASN A 286 -9.59 -28.31 11.75
CA ASN A 286 -10.10 -29.63 11.40
C ASN A 286 -10.96 -29.57 10.12
N LEU A 287 -10.69 -30.45 9.17
CA LEU A 287 -11.42 -30.58 7.91
C LEU A 287 -12.45 -31.71 7.94
N GLN A 288 -13.29 -31.77 6.90
CA GLN A 288 -14.18 -32.92 6.73
C GLN A 288 -13.37 -34.22 6.56
N PRO A 289 -13.79 -35.34 7.18
CA PRO A 289 -13.12 -36.62 7.01
C PRO A 289 -13.07 -37.06 5.55
N VAL A 290 -11.92 -37.55 5.11
CA VAL A 290 -11.71 -38.15 3.80
C VAL A 290 -11.51 -39.65 3.98
N GLY A 291 -12.61 -40.40 3.93
CA GLY A 291 -12.61 -41.83 4.28
C GLY A 291 -12.27 -42.04 5.76
N GLN A 292 -11.15 -42.70 6.04
CA GLN A 292 -10.66 -42.94 7.42
C GLN A 292 -9.66 -41.89 7.92
N LYS A 293 -9.33 -40.89 7.08
CA LYS A 293 -8.41 -39.81 7.43
C LYS A 293 -9.20 -38.61 7.92
N ASN A 294 -8.74 -38.00 9.01
CA ASN A 294 -9.27 -36.74 9.55
C ASN A 294 -8.19 -35.67 9.36
N PRO A 295 -8.13 -35.02 8.19
CA PRO A 295 -7.11 -34.03 7.93
C PRO A 295 -7.29 -32.79 8.80
N ARG A 296 -6.17 -32.17 9.15
CA ARG A 296 -6.12 -30.96 9.95
C ARG A 296 -5.08 -30.04 9.36
N ILE A 297 -5.47 -28.82 9.09
CA ILE A 297 -4.55 -27.77 8.65
C ILE A 297 -3.79 -27.25 9.87
N ASP A 298 -2.48 -27.15 9.77
CA ASP A 298 -1.61 -26.60 10.81
C ASP A 298 -1.92 -25.12 11.08
N LEU A 299 -1.76 -24.27 10.05
CA LEU A 299 -2.08 -22.85 10.09
C LEU A 299 -2.80 -22.43 8.80
N TYR A 300 -3.83 -21.61 8.92
CA TYR A 300 -4.58 -21.06 7.80
C TYR A 300 -4.65 -19.53 7.92
N LEU A 301 -4.36 -18.85 6.81
CA LEU A 301 -4.45 -17.39 6.65
C LEU A 301 -5.65 -17.07 5.75
N PRO A 302 -6.85 -16.79 6.32
CA PRO A 302 -8.06 -16.58 5.53
C PRO A 302 -7.96 -15.41 4.55
N SER A 303 -7.35 -14.30 4.98
CA SER A 303 -7.13 -13.10 4.18
C SER A 303 -6.27 -13.32 2.93
N LEU A 304 -5.41 -14.34 2.93
CA LEU A 304 -4.62 -14.76 1.76
C LEU A 304 -5.18 -15.98 1.03
N HIS A 305 -6.19 -16.62 1.63
CA HIS A 305 -6.64 -17.96 1.25
C HIS A 305 -5.46 -18.95 1.14
N THR A 306 -4.57 -18.93 2.15
CA THR A 306 -3.32 -19.71 2.15
C THR A 306 -3.23 -20.60 3.38
N ILE A 307 -2.89 -21.87 3.14
CA ILE A 307 -2.54 -22.87 4.15
C ILE A 307 -1.02 -22.88 4.32
N ILE A 308 -0.55 -22.92 5.56
CA ILE A 308 0.85 -23.18 5.90
C ILE A 308 0.94 -24.57 6.50
N GLU A 309 1.68 -25.45 5.84
CA GLU A 309 1.92 -26.83 6.25
C GLU A 309 3.32 -26.95 6.85
N VAL A 310 3.42 -27.43 8.09
CA VAL A 310 4.68 -27.44 8.84
C VAL A 310 5.23 -28.85 8.95
N LYS A 311 6.48 -29.04 8.51
CA LYS A 311 7.22 -30.28 8.70
C LYS A 311 8.46 -30.08 9.55
N TYR A 312 8.74 -31.07 10.40
CA TYR A 312 9.92 -31.09 11.26
C TYR A 312 10.80 -32.27 10.93
N ARG A 313 12.09 -31.99 10.73
CA ARG A 313 13.11 -33.01 10.53
C ARG A 313 14.09 -32.99 11.70
N LYS A 314 13.86 -33.92 12.63
CA LYS A 314 14.67 -34.10 13.83
C LYS A 314 16.10 -34.56 13.53
N ASP A 315 16.22 -35.62 12.73
CA ASP A 315 17.47 -36.30 12.44
C ASP A 315 17.47 -36.89 11.02
N VAL A 316 18.55 -37.60 10.66
CA VAL A 316 18.72 -38.19 9.33
C VAL A 316 17.83 -39.39 9.04
N LYS A 317 17.12 -39.95 10.03
CA LYS A 317 16.23 -41.11 9.85
C LYS A 317 15.01 -40.74 9.01
N LYS A 318 14.47 -39.53 9.19
CA LYS A 318 13.40 -39.00 8.33
C LYS A 318 14.06 -38.41 7.08
N SER A 319 13.82 -39.01 5.93
CA SER A 319 14.43 -38.59 4.66
C SER A 319 13.70 -37.39 4.06
N PHE A 320 14.37 -36.63 3.19
CA PHE A 320 13.71 -35.60 2.38
C PHE A 320 12.62 -36.20 1.47
N GLN A 321 12.83 -37.41 0.96
CA GLN A 321 11.85 -38.11 0.13
C GLN A 321 10.56 -38.44 0.91
N SER A 322 10.67 -38.90 2.16
CA SER A 322 9.51 -39.17 3.00
C SER A 322 8.75 -37.88 3.32
N LEU A 323 9.47 -36.77 3.55
CA LEU A 323 8.86 -35.45 3.77
C LEU A 323 8.10 -34.94 2.54
N ILE A 324 8.66 -35.12 1.33
CA ILE A 324 7.96 -34.80 0.07
C ILE A 324 6.66 -35.61 -0.04
N GLY A 325 6.71 -36.90 0.32
CA GLY A 325 5.53 -37.78 0.30
C GLY A 325 4.44 -37.32 1.27
N GLU A 326 4.81 -36.95 2.49
CA GLU A 326 3.88 -36.41 3.48
C GLU A 326 3.23 -35.10 3.00
N ILE A 327 4.03 -34.15 2.50
CA ILE A 327 3.52 -32.88 1.96
C ILE A 327 2.53 -33.11 0.81
N ALA A 328 2.81 -34.06 -0.08
CA ALA A 328 1.91 -34.41 -1.18
C ALA A 328 0.58 -35.03 -0.70
N GLU A 329 0.64 -35.87 0.34
CA GLU A 329 -0.55 -36.46 0.97
C GLU A 329 -1.42 -35.37 1.59
N ASP A 330 -0.83 -34.48 2.40
CA ASP A 330 -1.54 -33.41 3.09
C ASP A 330 -2.19 -32.43 2.10
N ALA A 331 -1.46 -32.01 1.06
CA ALA A 331 -2.00 -31.16 0.00
C ALA A 331 -3.21 -31.79 -0.70
N SER A 332 -3.16 -33.11 -0.96
CA SER A 332 -4.27 -33.83 -1.58
C SER A 332 -5.49 -33.89 -0.65
N LEU A 333 -5.27 -34.06 0.65
CA LEU A 333 -6.33 -34.08 1.65
C LEU A 333 -6.99 -32.71 1.83
N TYR A 334 -6.21 -31.62 1.85
CA TYR A 334 -6.74 -30.26 1.95
C TYR A 334 -7.62 -29.91 0.75
N ARG A 335 -7.24 -30.36 -0.44
CA ARG A 335 -8.02 -30.14 -1.66
C ARG A 335 -9.33 -30.91 -1.75
N ALA A 336 -9.47 -31.98 -0.98
CA ALA A 336 -10.71 -32.74 -0.92
C ALA A 336 -11.83 -31.97 -0.21
N ASP A 337 -11.48 -31.00 0.65
CA ASP A 337 -12.45 -30.14 1.31
C ASP A 337 -12.88 -28.98 0.38
N ALA A 338 -14.19 -28.84 0.17
CA ALA A 338 -14.73 -27.84 -0.76
C ALA A 338 -14.37 -26.40 -0.39
N LYS A 339 -14.13 -26.10 0.90
CA LYS A 339 -13.74 -24.75 1.34
C LYS A 339 -12.28 -24.43 1.02
N TYR A 340 -11.42 -25.45 0.96
CA TYR A 340 -9.97 -25.30 0.85
C TYR A 340 -9.40 -25.84 -0.46
N LYS A 341 -10.27 -26.34 -1.36
CA LYS A 341 -9.92 -26.88 -2.68
C LYS A 341 -8.97 -25.99 -3.48
N ASP A 342 -9.22 -24.69 -3.46
CA ASP A 342 -8.48 -23.68 -4.22
C ASP A 342 -7.57 -22.82 -3.33
N ALA A 343 -7.36 -23.24 -2.07
CA ALA A 343 -6.43 -22.59 -1.17
C ALA A 343 -5.00 -22.80 -1.65
N ARG A 344 -4.19 -21.75 -1.53
CA ARG A 344 -2.75 -21.83 -1.76
C ARG A 344 -2.10 -22.64 -0.64
N ILE A 345 -1.03 -23.37 -0.92
CA ILE A 345 -0.34 -24.17 0.09
C ILE A 345 1.14 -23.82 0.11
N VAL A 346 1.62 -23.36 1.28
CA VAL A 346 3.03 -23.08 1.55
C VAL A 346 3.55 -24.13 2.53
N SER A 347 4.56 -24.90 2.11
CA SER A 347 5.25 -25.83 3.00
C SER A 347 6.41 -25.15 3.71
N ILE A 348 6.57 -25.44 5.00
CA ILE A 348 7.70 -24.98 5.81
C ILE A 348 8.37 -26.21 6.43
N LEU A 349 9.65 -26.40 6.11
CA LEU A 349 10.49 -27.43 6.73
C LEU A 349 11.42 -26.80 7.76
N TRP A 350 11.32 -27.24 9.01
CA TRP A 350 12.34 -27.01 10.03
C TRP A 350 13.34 -28.18 10.06
N ASP A 351 14.58 -27.94 9.62
CA ASP A 351 15.64 -28.95 9.54
C ASP A 351 16.65 -28.80 10.68
N CYS A 352 16.60 -29.72 11.64
CA CYS A 352 17.56 -29.77 12.75
C CYS A 352 18.94 -30.26 12.32
N THR A 353 19.04 -31.00 11.21
CA THR A 353 20.31 -31.55 10.74
C THR A 353 21.19 -30.53 10.01
N ARG A 354 20.58 -29.44 9.55
CA ARG A 354 21.21 -28.39 8.74
C ARG A 354 21.87 -28.92 7.46
N ALA A 355 21.22 -29.87 6.77
CA ALA A 355 21.70 -30.48 5.53
C ALA A 355 21.50 -29.55 4.33
N THR A 356 22.12 -28.36 4.37
CA THR A 356 21.89 -27.26 3.42
C THR A 356 22.14 -27.63 1.96
N GLN A 357 23.02 -28.60 1.70
CA GLN A 357 23.29 -29.12 0.35
C GLN A 357 22.07 -29.79 -0.30
N GLU A 358 21.14 -30.33 0.49
CA GLU A 358 19.93 -31.00 0.00
C GLU A 358 18.74 -30.04 -0.18
N HIS A 359 18.81 -28.86 0.43
CA HIS A 359 17.65 -27.95 0.56
C HIS A 359 17.13 -27.45 -0.79
N ALA A 360 18.04 -27.09 -1.71
CA ALA A 360 17.65 -26.61 -3.04
C ALA A 360 16.86 -27.68 -3.82
N LYS A 361 17.36 -28.93 -3.79
CA LYS A 361 16.72 -30.07 -4.45
C LYS A 361 15.40 -30.44 -3.79
N PHE A 362 15.32 -30.34 -2.47
CA PHE A 362 14.07 -30.54 -1.73
C PHE A 362 13.02 -29.49 -2.13
N LYS A 363 13.37 -28.19 -2.10
CA LYS A 363 12.47 -27.11 -2.54
C LYS A 363 11.98 -27.33 -3.96
N GLU A 364 12.88 -27.65 -4.89
CA GLU A 364 12.53 -27.95 -6.29
C GLU A 364 11.55 -29.13 -6.40
N GLY A 365 11.76 -30.20 -5.63
CA GLY A 365 10.87 -31.36 -5.61
C GLY A 365 9.48 -31.04 -5.09
N VAL A 366 9.40 -30.24 -4.00
CA VAL A 366 8.13 -29.85 -3.39
C VAL A 366 7.33 -28.90 -4.29
N LEU A 367 7.98 -27.91 -4.91
CA LEU A 367 7.33 -26.94 -5.81
C LEU A 367 6.81 -27.57 -7.12
N LYS A 368 7.21 -28.82 -7.43
CA LYS A 368 6.67 -29.60 -8.56
C LYS A 368 5.39 -30.36 -8.22
N ILE A 369 5.01 -30.45 -6.95
CA ILE A 369 3.76 -31.07 -6.53
C ILE A 369 2.61 -30.15 -6.94
N ASP A 370 1.59 -30.71 -7.57
CA ASP A 370 0.43 -29.95 -8.00
C ASP A 370 -0.24 -29.25 -6.82
N GLY A 371 -0.33 -27.92 -6.95
CA GLY A 371 -0.85 -26.98 -5.98
C GLY A 371 -0.11 -26.95 -4.64
N ILE A 372 1.21 -27.08 -4.66
CA ILE A 372 2.05 -26.38 -3.68
C ILE A 372 2.50 -25.06 -4.32
N ASP A 373 2.23 -23.95 -3.64
CA ASP A 373 2.51 -22.60 -4.13
C ASP A 373 3.81 -22.02 -3.53
N GLY A 374 4.34 -22.66 -2.48
CA GLY A 374 5.57 -22.21 -1.83
C GLY A 374 6.28 -23.28 -1.00
N CYS A 375 7.60 -23.15 -0.88
CA CYS A 375 8.41 -24.03 -0.05
C CYS A 375 9.56 -23.27 0.62
N VAL A 376 9.52 -23.19 1.95
CA VAL A 376 10.55 -22.56 2.78
C VAL A 376 11.24 -23.62 3.62
N VAL A 377 12.57 -23.54 3.69
CA VAL A 377 13.38 -24.43 4.53
C VAL A 377 14.17 -23.58 5.51
N THR A 378 13.96 -23.83 6.80
CA THR A 378 14.59 -23.11 7.91
C THR A 378 15.44 -24.07 8.73
N ASN A 379 16.70 -23.70 8.95
CA ASN A 379 17.60 -24.47 9.80
C ASN A 379 17.36 -24.18 11.28
N ALA A 380 17.47 -25.21 12.11
CA ALA A 380 17.56 -24.98 13.55
C ALA A 380 18.79 -24.10 13.87
N PRO A 381 18.68 -23.16 14.83
CA PRO A 381 19.80 -22.31 15.26
C PRO A 381 21.05 -23.12 15.61
N SER A 382 22.24 -22.66 15.19
CA SER A 382 23.53 -23.32 15.43
C SER A 382 23.84 -23.57 16.91
N THR A 383 23.26 -22.74 17.78
CA THR A 383 23.43 -22.79 19.23
C THR A 383 22.75 -23.99 19.89
N MET A 384 21.75 -24.61 19.27
CA MET A 384 20.98 -25.73 19.83
C MET A 384 21.72 -27.09 19.81
N ASN A 385 23.04 -27.10 19.71
CA ASN A 385 23.85 -28.33 19.60
C ASN A 385 24.00 -29.07 20.93
#